data_AF-A0A536ZKF1-F1
#
_entry.id   AF-A0A536ZKF1-F1
#
_cell.length_a   1.000
_cell.length_b   1.000
_cell.length_c   1.000
_cell.angle_alpha   90.00
_cell.angle_beta   90.00
_cell.angle_gamma   90.00
#
_symmetry.space_group_name_H-M   'P 1'
#
loop_
_entity.id
_entity.type
_entity.pdbx_description
1 polymer ?
#
loop_
_entity_poly.entity_id
_entity_poly.type
_entity_poly.pdbx_seq_one_letter_code
_entity_poly.pdbx_strand_id
1 'polypeptide(L)' 'MKKGWVLVAAWAAAGALAPVRAEEGAGKPDLAKAQQIVSTVCAACHGADGNSVSPANPSLAGQHAEYIS' A
#
# COMPACT_ATOMS: atom_id res chain seq x y z
N MET A 1 9.85 64.29 -5.91
CA MET A 1 8.84 64.52 -6.97
C MET A 1 8.54 63.19 -7.64
N LYS A 2 7.27 62.77 -7.68
CA LYS A 2 6.64 61.82 -8.65
C LYS A 2 7.36 60.47 -8.85
N LYS A 3 7.07 59.45 -8.04
CA LYS A 3 5.92 58.51 -8.17
C LYS A 3 6.07 57.53 -9.33
N GLY A 4 5.96 56.25 -8.96
CA GLY A 4 5.54 55.16 -9.83
C GLY A 4 6.70 54.49 -10.53
N TRP A 5 6.98 53.25 -10.16
CA TRP A 5 6.46 52.12 -10.94
C TRP A 5 6.13 51.00 -9.97
N VAL A 6 4.84 50.74 -9.92
CA VAL A 6 4.21 49.64 -9.22
C VAL A 6 4.37 48.40 -10.10
N LEU A 7 4.39 47.23 -9.45
CA LEU A 7 4.09 45.90 -9.98
C LEU A 7 5.27 45.15 -10.60
N VAL A 8 5.83 44.21 -9.84
CA VAL A 8 5.52 42.79 -10.08
C VAL A 8 5.39 42.12 -8.71
N ALA A 9 4.16 41.76 -8.36
CA ALA A 9 3.89 40.90 -7.22
C ALA A 9 4.52 39.53 -7.50
N ALA A 10 5.61 39.22 -6.79
CA ALA A 10 6.14 37.87 -6.74
C ALA A 10 5.20 37.02 -5.86
N TRP A 11 4.11 36.53 -6.46
CA TRP A 11 3.33 35.44 -5.88
C TRP A 11 4.05 34.12 -6.18
N ALA A 12 5.11 33.85 -5.42
CA ALA A 12 5.68 32.51 -5.34
C ALA A 12 4.84 31.70 -4.34
N ALA A 13 3.65 31.29 -4.76
CA ALA A 13 2.96 30.17 -4.13
C ALA A 13 3.61 28.87 -4.64
N ALA A 14 4.83 28.60 -4.19
CA ALA A 14 5.44 27.28 -4.31
C ALA A 14 4.66 26.36 -3.35
N GLY A 15 3.59 25.76 -3.87
CA GLY A 15 2.92 24.66 -3.20
C GLY A 15 3.96 23.60 -2.87
N ALA A 16 4.18 23.39 -1.57
CA ALA A 16 4.98 22.28 -1.09
C ALA A 16 4.25 20.99 -1.49
N LEU A 17 4.62 20.42 -2.64
CA LEU A 17 4.48 18.98 -2.86
C LEU A 17 5.44 18.32 -1.88
N ALA A 18 4.96 18.11 -0.64
CA ALA A 18 5.59 17.14 0.23
C ALA A 18 5.56 15.80 -0.52
N PRO A 19 6.70 15.08 -0.62
CA PRO A 19 6.64 13.70 -1.07
C PRO A 19 5.69 12.97 -0.13
N VAL A 20 4.72 12.25 -0.69
CA VAL A 20 3.99 11.22 0.05
C VAL A 20 5.05 10.36 0.69
N ARG A 21 5.22 10.47 2.01
CA ARG A 21 5.98 9.49 2.77
C ARG A 21 5.22 8.18 2.54
N ALA A 22 5.85 7.23 1.86
CA ALA A 22 5.46 5.85 2.02
C ALA A 22 5.42 5.62 3.54
N GLU A 23 4.32 5.08 4.03
CA GLU A 23 4.11 4.77 5.43
C GLU A 23 5.23 3.80 5.88
N GLU A 24 6.35 4.36 6.35
CA GLU A 24 7.33 3.65 7.17
C GLU A 24 6.67 3.48 8.55
N GLY A 25 5.76 2.51 8.60
CA GLY A 25 4.84 2.31 9.71
C GLY A 25 4.41 0.86 9.91
N ALA A 26 5.19 -0.10 9.43
CA ALA A 26 5.15 -1.47 9.89
C ALA A 26 6.51 -2.09 9.59
N GLY A 27 7.12 -2.77 10.56
CA GLY A 27 8.33 -3.56 10.29
C GLY A 27 8.09 -4.52 9.12
N LYS A 28 9.17 -4.99 8.49
CA LYS A 28 9.10 -5.99 7.41
C LYS A 28 8.17 -7.14 7.85
N PRO A 29 7.29 -7.64 6.97
CA PRO A 29 6.38 -8.72 7.31
C PRO A 29 7.15 -9.95 7.79
N ASP A 30 6.71 -10.53 8.92
CA ASP A 30 7.25 -11.78 9.44
C ASP A 30 6.66 -12.95 8.63
N LEU A 31 7.42 -13.37 7.62
CA LEU A 31 7.00 -14.44 6.72
C LEU A 31 6.91 -15.81 7.42
N ALA A 32 7.71 -16.04 8.47
CA ALA A 32 7.65 -17.31 9.21
C ALA A 32 6.34 -17.41 10.00
N LYS A 33 5.97 -16.32 10.69
CA LYS A 33 4.67 -16.24 11.38
C LYS A 33 3.51 -16.30 10.39
N ALA A 34 3.61 -15.61 9.25
CA ALA A 34 2.60 -15.66 8.21
C ALA A 34 2.40 -17.10 7.69
N GLN A 35 3.49 -17.82 7.41
CA GLN A 35 3.43 -19.20 6.95
C GLN A 35 2.81 -20.15 8.00
N GLN A 36 3.06 -19.90 9.28
CA GLN A 36 2.40 -20.65 10.35
C GLN A 36 0.87 -20.41 10.35
N ILE A 37 0.42 -19.17 10.16
CA ILE A 37 -1.01 -18.85 10.07
C ILE A 37 -1.63 -19.50 8.84
N VAL A 38 -0.99 -19.35 7.67
CA VAL A 38 -1.46 -19.92 6.40
C VAL A 38 -1.65 -21.43 6.51
N SER A 39 -0.66 -22.13 7.06
CA SER A 39 -0.71 -23.59 7.20
C SER A 39 -1.72 -24.09 8.22
N THR A 40 -2.05 -23.31 9.24
CA THR A 40 -2.97 -23.73 10.32
C THR A 40 -4.42 -23.35 10.09
N VAL A 41 -4.70 -22.24 9.40
CA VAL A 41 -6.07 -21.69 9.27
C VAL A 41 -6.54 -21.64 7.82
N CYS A 42 -5.66 -21.23 6.90
CA CYS A 42 -6.07 -20.84 5.54
C CYS A 42 -6.04 -22.03 4.57
N ALA A 43 -5.00 -22.87 4.68
CA ALA A 43 -4.73 -23.96 3.74
C ALA A 43 -5.84 -25.02 3.66
N ALA A 44 -6.62 -25.19 4.73
CA ALA A 44 -7.74 -26.11 4.78
C ALA A 44 -8.81 -25.80 3.71
N CYS A 45 -8.96 -24.52 3.35
CA CYS A 45 -9.97 -24.07 2.40
C CYS A 45 -9.37 -23.62 1.07
N HIS A 46 -8.21 -22.96 1.10
CA HIS A 46 -7.62 -22.31 -0.06
C HIS A 46 -6.46 -23.09 -0.70
N GLY A 47 -6.13 -24.28 -0.20
CA GLY A 47 -4.98 -25.06 -0.63
C GLY A 47 -3.68 -24.59 0.05
N ALA A 48 -2.71 -25.50 0.18
CA ALA A 48 -1.45 -25.23 0.86
C ALA A 48 -0.58 -24.18 0.16
N ASP A 49 -0.74 -24.06 -1.16
CA ASP A 49 -0.09 -23.09 -2.04
C ASP A 49 -1.03 -21.94 -2.45
N GLY A 50 -2.24 -21.88 -1.89
CA GLY A 50 -3.26 -20.91 -2.24
C GLY A 50 -4.02 -21.23 -3.53
N ASN A 51 -3.81 -22.41 -4.14
CA ASN A 51 -4.62 -22.88 -5.26
C ASN A 51 -5.74 -23.81 -4.76
N SER A 52 -6.95 -23.27 -4.63
CA SER A 52 -8.10 -24.05 -4.21
C SER A 52 -8.56 -25.01 -5.31
N VAL A 53 -8.94 -26.23 -4.92
CA VAL A 53 -9.59 -27.22 -5.79
C VAL A 53 -11.12 -27.14 -5.74
N SER A 54 -11.66 -26.40 -4.77
CA SER A 54 -13.09 -26.24 -4.58
C SER A 54 -13.56 -24.93 -5.20
N PRO A 55 -14.59 -24.92 -6.06
CA PRO A 55 -15.14 -23.68 -6.60
C PRO A 55 -15.82 -22.81 -5.53
N ALA A 56 -16.15 -23.38 -4.35
CA ALA A 56 -16.72 -22.62 -3.24
C ALA A 56 -15.69 -21.77 -2.50
N ASN A 57 -14.39 -22.10 -2.62
CA ASN A 57 -13.31 -21.37 -1.98
C ASN A 57 -12.38 -20.81 -3.07
N PRO A 58 -12.21 -19.49 -3.20
CA PRO A 58 -11.38 -18.93 -4.26
C PRO A 58 -9.89 -19.24 -4.06
N SER A 59 -9.13 -19.27 -5.15
CA SER A 59 -7.66 -19.29 -5.08
C SER A 59 -7.11 -17.94 -4.65
N LEU A 60 -6.14 -17.95 -3.75
CA LEU A 60 -5.43 -16.78 -3.25
C LEU A 60 -4.04 -16.61 -3.90
N ALA A 61 -3.53 -17.66 -4.54
CA ALA A 61 -2.25 -17.60 -5.24
C ALA A 61 -2.24 -16.50 -6.31
N GLY A 62 -1.24 -15.61 -6.23
CA GLY A 62 -1.06 -14.51 -7.18
C GLY A 62 -1.95 -13.28 -6.94
N GLN A 63 -2.75 -13.27 -5.89
CA GLN A 63 -3.61 -12.12 -5.59
C GLN A 63 -2.81 -10.98 -4.92
N HIS A 64 -3.21 -9.74 -5.20
CA HIS A 64 -2.61 -8.54 -4.65
C HIS A 64 -2.66 -8.54 -3.12
N ALA A 65 -1.56 -8.12 -2.49
CA ALA A 65 -1.45 -8.10 -1.03
C ALA A 65 -2.57 -7.25 -0.43
N GLU A 66 -2.87 -6.09 -1.00
CA GLU A 66 -3.87 -5.14 -0.50
C GLU A 66 -5.30 -5.70 -0.51
N TYR A 67 -5.56 -6.73 -1.30
CA TYR A 67 -6.86 -7.41 -1.34
C TYR A 67 -7.02 -8.44 -0.21
N ILE A 68 -5.91 -8.95 0.32
CA ILE A 68 -5.87 -10.03 1.33
C ILE A 68 -5.48 -9.50 2.72
N SER A 69 -4.79 -8.35 2.76
CA SER A 69 -4.16 -7.76 3.96
C SER A 69 -5.14 -7.38 5.07
#